data_AF-A0A815SBM8-F1
#
_entry.id   AF-A0A815SBM8-F1
#
_cell.length_a   1.000
_cell.length_b   1.000
_cell.length_c   1.000
_cell.angle_alpha   90.00
_cell.angle_beta   90.00
_cell.angle_gamma   90.00
#
_symmetry.space_group_name_H-M   'P 1'
#
loop_
_entity.id
_entity.type
_entity.pdbx_description
1 polymer ?
#
loop_
_entity_poly.entity_id
_entity_poly.type
_entity_poly.pdbx_seq_one_letter_code
_entity_poly.pdbx_strand_id
1 'polypeptide(L)'
;MSTTRVGSIPSVMNRNRFLEIKRYLHATDSSNQPNNTDPNFNRAYKVRPLSNIVKEHFQKVPKEEKLSVDEQIIPFKGRSIMKQQMPNKPSRWGYKMFLLAGGNSGICCDFISYTGKSIKQPYEFCTTIVLDLYETMPRLFNHKVYCDNYFATIRL
;
A
#
# COMPACT_ATOMS: atom_id res chain seq x y z
N MET A 1 32.22 -11.82 -25.00
CA MET A 1 31.69 -11.85 -23.61
C MET A 1 30.56 -10.84 -23.52
N SER A 2 29.37 -11.23 -23.05
CA SER A 2 28.20 -10.35 -23.02
C SER A 2 28.41 -9.21 -22.01
N THR A 3 28.38 -7.96 -22.50
CA THR A 3 28.57 -6.69 -21.76
C THR A 3 27.51 -6.39 -20.70
N THR A 4 26.62 -7.33 -20.41
CA THR A 4 25.50 -7.20 -19.46
C THR A 4 25.70 -7.97 -18.14
N ARG A 5 26.82 -8.68 -17.96
CA ARG A 5 27.09 -9.44 -16.73
C ARG A 5 27.61 -8.53 -15.62
N VAL A 6 26.76 -8.23 -14.64
CA VAL A 6 27.16 -7.61 -13.38
C VAL A 6 27.62 -8.70 -12.42
N GLY A 7 28.93 -8.79 -12.14
CA GLY A 7 29.56 -9.94 -11.47
C GLY A 7 29.03 -10.28 -10.07
N SER A 8 28.52 -9.29 -9.33
CA SER A 8 27.95 -9.49 -7.99
C SER A 8 26.65 -10.30 -8.00
N ILE A 9 25.80 -10.15 -9.01
CA ILE A 9 24.50 -10.84 -9.09
C ILE A 9 24.64 -12.37 -9.21
N PRO A 10 25.36 -12.93 -10.21
CA PRO A 10 25.49 -14.37 -10.37
C PRO A 10 26.34 -15.02 -9.28
N SER A 11 27.12 -14.24 -8.50
CA SER A 11 27.87 -14.77 -7.36
C SER A 11 26.98 -15.15 -6.17
N VAL A 12 25.80 -14.53 -6.05
CA VAL A 12 24.83 -14.81 -4.99
C VAL A 12 23.91 -15.96 -5.39
N MET A 13 23.31 -15.89 -6.57
CA MET A 13 22.36 -16.88 -7.05
C MET A 13 22.34 -16.94 -8.58
N ASN A 14 22.30 -18.16 -9.13
CA ASN A 14 22.13 -18.30 -10.57
C ASN A 14 20.73 -17.84 -11.02
N ARG A 15 20.63 -17.39 -12.28
CA ARG A 15 19.38 -16.85 -12.84
C ARG A 15 18.21 -17.82 -12.76
N ASN A 16 18.43 -19.11 -13.04
CA ASN A 16 17.37 -20.10 -13.12
C ASN A 16 16.75 -20.37 -11.73
N ARG A 17 17.60 -20.45 -10.70
CA ARG A 17 17.17 -20.60 -9.30
C ARG A 17 16.39 -19.38 -8.84
N PHE A 18 16.83 -18.17 -9.19
CA PHE A 18 16.08 -16.95 -8.88
C PHE A 18 14.68 -16.95 -9.52
N LEU A 19 14.59 -17.33 -10.80
CA LEU A 19 13.30 -17.40 -11.50
C LEU A 19 12.38 -18.47 -10.93
N GLU A 20 12.92 -19.61 -10.51
CA GLU A 20 12.17 -20.67 -9.85
C GLU A 20 11.61 -20.20 -8.50
N ILE A 21 12.44 -19.62 -7.63
CA ILE A 21 11.99 -19.07 -6.35
C ILE A 21 10.92 -18.00 -6.57
N LYS A 22 11.14 -17.07 -7.50
CA LYS A 22 10.18 -16.02 -7.83
C LYS A 22 8.84 -16.58 -8.31
N ARG A 23 8.84 -17.70 -9.05
CA ARG A 23 7.61 -18.34 -9.57
C ARG A 23 6.77 -18.96 -8.45
N TYR A 24 7.42 -19.52 -7.43
CA TYR A 24 6.77 -20.27 -6.34
C TYR A 24 6.73 -19.50 -5.01
N LEU A 25 7.01 -18.19 -5.02
CA LEU A 25 6.95 -17.37 -3.82
C LEU A 25 5.49 -17.16 -3.40
N HIS A 26 5.13 -17.70 -2.23
CA HIS A 26 3.82 -17.55 -1.61
C HIS A 26 3.98 -17.12 -0.15
N ALA A 27 3.14 -16.19 0.30
CA ALA A 27 3.13 -15.70 1.69
C ALA A 27 1.93 -16.22 2.51
N THR A 28 1.02 -16.96 1.87
CA THR A 28 -0.22 -17.46 2.48
C THR A 28 -0.56 -18.83 1.95
N ASP A 29 -1.21 -19.64 2.79
CA ASP A 29 -1.94 -20.81 2.32
C ASP A 29 -3.24 -20.39 1.62
N SER A 30 -3.36 -20.77 0.34
CA SER A 30 -4.52 -20.43 -0.50
C SER A 30 -5.73 -21.34 -0.22
N SER A 31 -5.53 -22.49 0.43
CA SER A 31 -6.63 -23.38 0.82
C SER A 31 -7.56 -22.73 1.87
N ASN A 32 -7.01 -21.80 2.66
CA ASN A 32 -7.72 -21.09 3.72
C ASN A 32 -8.33 -19.75 3.26
N GLN A 33 -8.25 -19.41 1.97
CA GLN A 33 -8.80 -18.14 1.49
C GLN A 33 -10.34 -18.19 1.49
N PRO A 34 -11.02 -17.28 2.21
CA PRO A 34 -12.48 -17.24 2.20
C PRO A 34 -13.04 -16.99 0.80
N ASN A 35 -14.28 -17.41 0.58
CA ASN A 35 -15.00 -17.24 -0.67
C ASN A 35 -15.42 -15.78 -0.84
N ASN A 36 -15.70 -15.32 -2.06
CA ASN A 36 -16.10 -13.92 -2.33
C ASN A 36 -17.42 -13.48 -1.67
N THR A 37 -18.23 -14.41 -1.19
CA THR A 37 -19.47 -14.16 -0.43
C THR A 37 -19.23 -14.08 1.08
N ASP A 38 -18.05 -14.47 1.56
CA ASP A 38 -17.70 -14.43 2.97
C ASP A 38 -17.45 -12.97 3.41
N PRO A 39 -18.00 -12.52 4.55
CA PRO A 39 -17.70 -11.20 5.11
C PRO A 39 -16.21 -10.95 5.35
N ASN A 40 -15.42 -12.01 5.59
CA ASN A 40 -13.98 -11.95 5.80
C ASN A 40 -13.17 -11.99 4.50
N PHE A 41 -13.83 -12.03 3.35
CA PHE A 41 -13.15 -12.02 2.05
C PHE A 41 -12.31 -10.76 1.88
N ASN A 42 -11.03 -10.96 1.59
CA ASN A 42 -10.10 -9.87 1.31
C ASN A 42 -9.40 -10.09 -0.03
N ARG A 43 -9.53 -9.14 -0.96
CA ARG A 43 -8.91 -9.23 -2.29
C ARG A 43 -7.38 -9.22 -2.24
N ALA A 44 -6.80 -8.67 -1.19
CA ALA A 44 -5.36 -8.64 -0.94
C ALA A 44 -4.87 -9.82 -0.07
N TYR A 45 -5.72 -10.84 0.19
CA TYR A 45 -5.41 -11.98 1.07
C TYR A 45 -3.99 -12.52 0.87
N LYS A 46 -3.60 -12.81 -0.38
CA LYS A 46 -2.32 -13.43 -0.73
C LYS A 46 -1.06 -12.64 -0.34
N VAL A 47 -1.18 -11.32 -0.19
CA VAL A 47 -0.08 -10.43 0.18
C VAL A 47 -0.24 -9.86 1.58
N ARG A 48 -1.39 -10.13 2.24
CA ARG A 48 -1.76 -9.53 3.52
C ARG A 48 -0.72 -9.77 4.62
N PRO A 49 -0.13 -10.97 4.82
CA PRO A 49 0.87 -11.16 5.87
C PRO A 49 2.08 -10.26 5.70
N LEU A 50 2.61 -10.17 4.47
CA LEU A 50 3.74 -9.29 4.17
C LEU A 50 3.35 -7.82 4.33
N SER A 51 2.19 -7.42 3.81
CA SER A 51 1.68 -6.05 3.93
C SER A 51 1.53 -5.63 5.39
N ASN A 52 1.01 -6.52 6.25
CA ASN A 52 0.85 -6.26 7.67
C ASN A 52 2.20 -6.06 8.37
N ILE A 53 3.20 -6.91 8.07
CA ILE A 53 4.55 -6.75 8.63
C ILE A 53 5.14 -5.39 8.24
N VAL A 54 5.03 -5.01 6.97
CA VAL A 54 5.54 -3.71 6.49
C VAL A 54 4.79 -2.55 7.17
N LYS A 55 3.45 -2.63 7.23
CA LYS A 55 2.60 -1.62 7.88
C LYS A 55 2.96 -1.44 9.35
N GLU A 56 3.16 -2.54 10.09
CA GLU A 56 3.56 -2.50 11.50
C GLU A 56 4.89 -1.76 11.71
N HIS A 57 5.87 -1.96 10.81
CA HIS A 57 7.13 -1.23 10.88
C HIS A 57 6.99 0.24 10.52
N PHE A 58 6.15 0.57 9.54
CA PHE A 58 5.91 1.96 9.14
C PHE A 58 5.22 2.74 10.26
N GLN A 59 4.28 2.13 10.95
CA GLN A 59 3.58 2.73 12.10
C GLN A 59 4.50 3.02 13.29
N LYS A 60 5.67 2.36 13.39
CA LYS A 60 6.70 2.64 14.40
C LYS A 60 7.57 3.86 14.07
N VAL A 61 7.50 4.39 12.84
CA VAL A 61 8.23 5.60 12.46
C VAL A 61 7.69 6.80 13.25
N PRO A 62 8.55 7.57 13.95
CA PRO A 62 8.14 8.78 14.65
C PRO A 62 7.42 9.74 13.71
N LYS A 63 6.25 10.21 14.13
CA LYS A 63 5.41 11.11 13.33
C LYS A 63 5.92 12.53 13.48
N GLU A 64 6.13 13.21 12.35
CA GLU A 64 6.49 14.62 12.31
C GLU A 64 5.31 15.51 12.71
N GLU A 65 5.57 16.76 13.11
CA GLU A 65 4.51 17.73 13.36
C GLU A 65 3.65 17.95 12.10
N LYS A 66 4.26 18.00 10.92
CA LYS A 66 3.57 18.17 9.64
C LYS A 66 3.52 16.83 8.91
N LEU A 67 2.36 16.43 8.44
CA LEU A 67 2.15 15.18 7.71
C LEU A 67 1.29 15.39 6.48
N SER A 68 1.46 14.55 5.47
CA SER A 68 0.68 14.59 4.24
C SER A 68 -0.07 13.28 4.04
N VAL A 69 -1.34 13.38 3.65
CA VAL A 69 -2.12 12.27 3.10
C VAL A 69 -2.24 12.45 1.59
N ASP A 70 -1.84 11.43 0.83
CA ASP A 70 -1.89 11.42 -0.64
C ASP A 70 -1.96 9.97 -1.17
N GLU A 71 -2.12 9.82 -2.48
CA GLU A 71 -2.23 8.55 -3.16
C GLU A 71 -1.01 8.22 -4.01
N GLN A 72 -0.57 6.97 -3.87
CA GLN A 72 0.46 6.39 -4.71
C GLN A 72 -0.12 5.27 -5.58
N ILE A 73 0.42 5.18 -6.80
CA ILE A 73 0.21 4.05 -7.69
C ILE A 73 1.48 3.21 -7.72
N ILE A 74 1.36 1.93 -7.36
CA ILE A 74 2.39 0.92 -7.59
C ILE A 74 2.18 0.37 -9.01
N PRO A 75 3.11 0.62 -9.96
CA PRO A 75 2.93 0.23 -11.36
C PRO A 75 2.67 -1.26 -11.53
N PHE A 76 1.58 -1.62 -12.20
CA PHE A 76 1.27 -3.01 -12.52
C PHE A 76 0.36 -3.09 -13.76
N LYS A 77 0.82 -3.81 -14.79
CA LYS A 77 0.10 -3.97 -16.06
C LYS A 77 -0.62 -5.32 -16.21
N GLY A 78 -0.38 -6.27 -15.31
CA GLY A 78 -1.00 -7.61 -15.36
C GLY A 78 -2.50 -7.63 -15.08
N ARG A 79 -3.09 -8.83 -15.07
CA ARG A 79 -4.51 -9.03 -14.71
C ARG A 79 -4.64 -9.08 -13.18
N SER A 80 -5.41 -8.16 -12.62
CA SER A 80 -5.77 -8.14 -11.20
C SER A 80 -7.05 -7.33 -11.02
N ILE A 81 -7.94 -7.81 -10.15
CA ILE A 81 -9.19 -7.12 -9.80
C ILE A 81 -8.94 -5.83 -8.99
N MET A 82 -7.80 -5.73 -8.30
CA MET A 82 -7.44 -4.54 -7.51
C MET A 82 -6.77 -3.45 -8.36
N LYS A 83 -6.43 -3.75 -9.62
CA LYS A 83 -5.76 -2.81 -10.52
C LYS A 83 -6.67 -1.61 -10.78
N GLN A 84 -6.15 -0.42 -10.52
CA GLN A 84 -6.79 0.86 -10.79
C GLN A 84 -6.18 1.55 -12.00
N GLN A 85 -6.98 2.40 -12.63
CA GLN A 85 -6.54 3.31 -13.67
C GLN A 85 -6.49 4.74 -13.11
N MET A 86 -5.35 5.42 -13.25
CA MET A 86 -5.20 6.83 -12.92
C MET A 86 -4.59 7.57 -14.12
N PRO A 87 -5.41 8.19 -14.99
CA PRO A 87 -4.95 8.80 -16.24
C PRO A 87 -3.83 9.83 -16.07
N ASN A 88 -3.85 10.57 -14.96
CA ASN A 88 -2.96 11.71 -14.73
C ASN A 88 -1.66 11.35 -13.98
N LYS A 89 -1.41 10.06 -13.68
CA LYS A 89 -0.17 9.61 -13.04
C LYS A 89 0.79 9.02 -14.09
N PRO A 90 2.13 9.11 -13.91
CA PRO A 90 3.11 8.61 -14.90
C PRO A 90 2.90 7.13 -15.28
N SER A 91 2.52 6.31 -14.31
CA SER A 91 1.98 4.98 -14.56
C SER A 91 0.46 5.01 -14.49
N ARG A 92 -0.19 4.92 -15.66
CA ARG A 92 -1.65 4.91 -15.77
C ARG A 92 -2.31 3.73 -15.05
N TRP A 93 -1.61 2.61 -14.87
CA TRP A 93 -2.17 1.37 -14.33
C TRP A 93 -1.34 0.84 -13.17
N GLY A 94 -2.02 0.44 -12.09
CA GLY A 94 -1.34 -0.15 -10.94
C GLY A 94 -2.24 -0.40 -9.74
N TYR A 95 -1.63 -0.72 -8.61
CA TYR A 95 -2.32 -0.80 -7.33
C TYR A 95 -2.37 0.58 -6.69
N LYS A 96 -3.56 1.03 -6.29
CA LYS A 96 -3.74 2.29 -5.58
C LYS A 96 -3.53 2.08 -4.09
N MET A 97 -2.75 2.96 -3.47
CA MET A 97 -2.54 3.04 -2.03
C MET A 97 -2.75 4.48 -1.57
N PHE A 98 -3.25 4.63 -0.35
CA PHE A 98 -3.31 5.89 0.38
C PHE A 98 -2.19 5.87 1.42
N LEU A 99 -1.46 6.96 1.56
CA LEU A 99 -0.27 7.02 2.40
C LEU A 99 -0.38 8.21 3.34
N LEU A 100 0.11 8.01 4.56
CA LEU A 100 0.46 9.07 5.48
C LEU A 100 1.99 9.18 5.49
N ALA A 101 2.52 10.36 5.20
CA ALA A 101 3.97 10.59 5.15
C ALA A 101 4.38 11.87 5.90
N GLY A 102 5.61 11.88 6.42
CA GLY A 102 6.25 13.07 7.00
C GLY A 102 6.28 14.21 5.99
N GLY A 103 5.78 15.38 6.38
CA GLY A 103 5.68 16.55 5.52
C GLY A 103 7.04 17.13 5.13
N ASN A 104 8.06 16.96 5.99
CA ASN A 104 9.40 17.43 5.71
C ASN A 104 10.29 16.32 5.13
N SER A 105 10.26 15.11 5.70
CA SER A 105 11.14 14.02 5.23
C SER A 105 10.61 13.26 4.02
N GLY A 106 9.30 13.29 3.78
CA GLY A 106 8.63 12.41 2.80
C GLY A 106 8.60 10.94 3.20
N ILE A 107 9.01 10.59 4.43
CA ILE A 107 9.01 9.19 4.90
C ILE A 107 7.59 8.73 5.13
N CYS A 108 7.22 7.57 4.57
CA CYS A 108 5.91 6.97 4.80
C CYS A 108 5.82 6.40 6.23
N CYS A 109 4.79 6.83 6.96
CA CYS A 109 4.53 6.44 8.34
C CYS A 109 3.30 5.54 8.48
N ASP A 110 2.40 5.54 7.51
CA ASP A 110 1.34 4.52 7.41
C ASP A 110 0.76 4.47 5.98
N PHE A 111 0.05 3.40 5.65
CA PHE A 111 -0.67 3.27 4.38
C PHE A 111 -1.92 2.40 4.46
N ILE A 112 -2.83 2.61 3.51
CA ILE A 112 -4.02 1.78 3.28
C ILE A 112 -4.02 1.33 1.82
N SER A 113 -4.11 0.02 1.59
CA SER A 113 -4.23 -0.55 0.24
C SER A 113 -5.66 -0.47 -0.26
N TYR A 114 -5.88 0.07 -1.46
CA TYR A 114 -7.22 0.09 -2.05
C TYR A 114 -7.59 -1.28 -2.61
N THR A 115 -8.56 -1.94 -1.97
CA THR A 115 -9.09 -3.24 -2.40
C THR A 115 -10.45 -3.15 -3.12
N GLY A 116 -10.94 -1.93 -3.40
CA GLY A 116 -12.29 -1.67 -3.91
C GLY A 116 -13.13 -0.89 -2.89
N LYS A 117 -14.36 -0.54 -3.26
CA LYS A 117 -15.29 0.14 -2.35
C LYS A 117 -15.75 -0.82 -1.24
N SER A 118 -15.61 -0.41 0.01
CA SER A 118 -16.26 -1.08 1.15
C SER A 118 -17.75 -0.73 1.18
N ILE A 119 -18.56 -1.61 1.77
CA ILE A 119 -20.00 -1.42 1.91
C ILE A 119 -20.24 -0.80 3.29
N LYS A 120 -20.74 0.45 3.29
CA LYS A 120 -21.20 1.24 4.45
C LYS A 120 -20.11 1.61 5.47
N GLN A 121 -19.71 2.88 5.44
CA GLN A 121 -18.95 3.54 6.50
C GLN A 121 -19.76 4.74 7.02
N PRO A 122 -19.57 5.16 8.28
CA PRO A 122 -20.28 6.31 8.85
C PRO A 122 -19.96 7.62 8.13
N TYR A 123 -18.79 7.68 7.47
CA TYR A 123 -18.32 8.83 6.70
C TYR A 123 -18.14 8.50 5.22
N GLU A 124 -17.90 9.54 4.43
CA GLU A 124 -17.51 9.40 3.03
C GLU A 124 -16.15 8.70 2.92
N PHE A 125 -15.94 8.00 1.80
CA PHE A 125 -14.78 7.15 1.59
C PHE A 125 -13.43 7.86 1.85
N CYS A 126 -13.26 9.08 1.34
CA CYS A 126 -12.02 9.84 1.53
C CYS A 126 -11.83 10.29 2.98
N THR A 127 -12.91 10.70 3.65
CA THR A 127 -12.89 11.06 5.07
C THR A 127 -12.47 9.87 5.93
N THR A 128 -13.04 8.68 5.69
CA THR A 128 -12.64 7.49 6.45
C THR A 128 -11.17 7.15 6.24
N ILE A 129 -10.63 7.29 5.02
CA ILE A 129 -9.20 7.04 4.78
C ILE A 129 -8.33 7.96 5.63
N VAL A 130 -8.65 9.26 5.66
CA VAL A 130 -7.86 10.22 6.44
C VAL A 130 -7.96 9.90 7.94
N LEU A 131 -9.16 9.58 8.43
CA LEU A 131 -9.38 9.21 9.83
C LEU A 131 -8.65 7.91 10.20
N ASP A 132 -8.78 6.85 9.39
CA ASP A 132 -8.10 5.57 9.60
C ASP A 132 -6.57 5.73 9.65
N LEU A 133 -6.00 6.58 8.79
CA LEU A 133 -4.56 6.89 8.81
C LEU A 133 -4.18 7.71 10.05
N TYR A 134 -5.05 8.64 10.46
CA TYR A 134 -4.85 9.49 11.63
C TYR A 134 -4.98 8.74 12.95
N GLU A 135 -5.75 7.65 13.04
CA GLU A 135 -5.87 6.84 14.26
C GLU A 135 -4.52 6.30 14.78
N THR A 136 -3.52 6.19 13.90
CA THR A 136 -2.17 5.76 14.26
C THR A 136 -1.30 6.83 14.94
N MET A 137 -1.85 8.03 15.12
CA MET A 137 -1.11 9.18 15.61
C MET A 137 -1.04 9.18 17.14
N PRO A 138 0.12 9.57 17.72
CA PRO A 138 0.22 9.80 19.16
C PRO A 138 -0.82 10.82 19.62
N ARG A 139 -1.61 10.46 20.63
CA ARG A 139 -2.55 11.39 21.26
C ARG A 139 -1.77 12.50 21.98
N LEU A 140 -2.38 13.67 22.11
CA LEU A 140 -1.86 14.84 22.84
C LEU A 140 -0.69 15.58 22.16
N PHE A 141 -0.44 15.32 20.88
CA PHE A 141 0.49 16.09 20.05
C PHE A 141 -0.28 16.89 18.98
N ASN A 142 0.12 18.15 18.77
CA ASN A 142 -0.50 19.05 17.79
C ASN A 142 0.04 18.77 16.37
N HIS A 143 -0.29 17.60 15.82
CA HIS A 143 0.04 17.27 14.44
C HIS A 143 -0.86 18.03 13.44
N LYS A 144 -0.29 18.39 12.30
CA LYS A 144 -0.93 19.09 11.19
C LYS A 144 -0.96 18.17 9.98
N VAL A 145 -2.15 17.74 9.59
CA VAL A 145 -2.34 16.87 8.42
C VAL A 145 -2.75 17.73 7.22
N TYR A 146 -1.96 17.63 6.16
CA TYR A 146 -2.20 18.24 4.87
C TYR A 146 -2.71 17.17 3.91
N CYS A 147 -3.67 17.53 3.08
CA CYS A 147 -4.20 16.64 2.04
C CYS A 147 -4.68 17.48 0.87
N ASP A 148 -4.84 16.86 -0.30
CA ASP A 148 -5.36 17.54 -1.47
C ASP A 148 -6.90 17.69 -1.42
N ASN A 149 -7.45 18.34 -2.44
CA ASN A 149 -8.90 18.55 -2.56
C ASN A 149 -9.70 17.24 -2.68
N TYR A 150 -9.06 16.12 -3.04
CA TYR A 150 -9.74 14.83 -3.09
C TYR A 150 -10.07 14.29 -1.69
N PHE A 151 -9.31 14.69 -0.67
CA PHE A 151 -9.53 14.33 0.73
C PHE A 151 -10.23 15.42 1.56
N ALA A 152 -10.12 16.69 1.15
CA ALA A 152 -10.68 17.82 1.90
C ALA A 152 -12.20 17.95 1.71
N THR A 153 -12.98 17.36 2.63
CA THR A 153 -14.44 17.49 2.68
C THR A 153 -14.88 18.33 3.90
N ILE A 154 -16.05 18.96 3.84
CA ILE A 154 -16.57 19.82 4.93
C ILE A 154 -16.74 19.05 6.26
N ARG A 155 -16.92 17.74 6.17
CA ARG A 155 -17.15 16.87 7.33
C ARG A 155 -15.86 16.31 7.94
N LEU A 156 -14.69 16.72 7.42
CA LEU A 156 -13.36 16.37 7.93
C LEU A 156 -12.94 17.32 9.05
#